data_AF-J3I6V4-F1
#
_entry.id   AF-J3I6V4-F1
#
_cell.length_a   1.000
_cell.length_b   1.000
_cell.length_c   1.000
_cell.angle_alpha   90.00
_cell.angle_beta   90.00
_cell.angle_gamma   90.00
#
_symmetry.space_group_name_H-M   'P 1'
#
loop_
_entity.id
_entity.type
_entity.pdbx_description
1 polymer ?
#
loop_
_entity_poly.entity_id
_entity_poly.type
_entity_poly.pdbx_seq_one_letter_code
_entity_poly.pdbx_strand_id
1 'polypeptide(L)'
;MTDTQTSPDTTAEKDAPPAVELPWADVHVEHHKMLRLAPLKTDRNTGGRPLRFVEFGYAERNSKEHSLLRMAIKLPGQRVRKEQNHLDVWVDHAAKRVHFGPESGLQIEPMNRGIGRYMAAQGITWAKKRWPAYTVDGTDLNNKDALNEDTRLRRDHFLRVHGFDVVYADAQHLKGSVKEVSVGDLLGDWNSEKLQQVEILEAAQMLQQAEQNLAEQEVKLKKHEEKVSKYKREDAGLRFTITCLVAFAVFQAGLLIWIATHR
;
A
#
# COMPACT_ATOMS: atom_id res chain seq x y z
N MET A 1 -50.36 34.09 29.58
CA MET A 1 -48.93 34.39 29.71
C MET A 1 -48.23 33.04 29.65
N THR A 2 -47.55 32.65 28.57
CA THR A 2 -46.44 33.38 27.95
C THR A 2 -46.41 33.09 26.46
N ASP A 3 -46.40 34.15 25.64
CA ASP A 3 -46.10 34.10 24.21
C ASP A 3 -44.64 33.68 23.99
N THR A 4 -44.38 32.85 22.98
CA THR A 4 -43.03 32.70 22.43
C THR A 4 -43.11 32.89 20.93
N GLN A 5 -42.39 33.91 20.49
CA GLN A 5 -42.37 34.48 19.15
C GLN A 5 -41.73 33.52 18.15
N THR A 6 -42.37 33.35 17.01
CA THR A 6 -41.78 32.76 15.81
C THR A 6 -41.01 33.84 15.07
N SER A 7 -39.69 33.73 14.99
CA SER A 7 -38.89 34.46 14.00
C SER A 7 -38.51 33.53 12.85
N PRO A 8 -38.74 33.92 11.58
CA PRO A 8 -38.34 33.16 10.42
C PRO A 8 -36.94 33.60 9.97
N ASP A 9 -36.03 32.66 9.76
CA ASP A 9 -35.05 32.72 8.69
C ASP A 9 -34.23 31.43 8.71
N THR A 10 -34.51 30.55 7.76
CA THR A 10 -33.53 29.55 7.33
C THR A 10 -33.34 29.78 5.85
N THR A 11 -32.22 30.45 5.59
CA THR A 11 -31.56 30.66 4.30
C THR A 11 -31.68 29.40 3.44
N ALA A 12 -32.23 29.57 2.24
CA ALA A 12 -32.39 28.54 1.25
C ALA A 12 -31.08 27.76 1.03
N GLU A 13 -31.15 26.46 1.29
CA GLU A 13 -30.15 25.48 0.89
C GLU A 13 -30.04 25.54 -0.63
N LYS A 14 -28.86 25.94 -1.12
CA LYS A 14 -28.58 26.02 -2.55
C LYS A 14 -28.45 24.58 -3.05
N ASP A 15 -29.49 24.08 -3.73
CA ASP A 15 -29.50 22.76 -4.35
C ASP A 15 -28.19 22.52 -5.11
N ALA A 16 -27.46 21.48 -4.69
CA ALA A 16 -26.32 20.99 -5.43
C ALA A 16 -26.80 20.48 -6.80
N PRO A 17 -26.09 20.79 -7.91
CA PRO A 17 -26.51 20.33 -9.22
C PRO A 17 -26.64 18.80 -9.26
N PRO A 18 -27.64 18.27 -9.98
CA PRO A 18 -27.87 16.83 -10.05
C PRO A 18 -26.62 16.13 -10.60
N ALA A 19 -26.16 15.09 -9.89
CA ALA A 19 -25.04 14.29 -10.33
C ALA A 19 -25.35 13.68 -11.70
N VAL A 20 -24.52 13.96 -12.70
CA VAL A 20 -24.66 13.37 -14.03
C VAL A 20 -24.43 11.87 -13.90
N GLU A 21 -25.46 11.07 -14.19
CA GLU A 21 -25.33 9.62 -14.23
C GLU A 21 -24.43 9.23 -15.42
N LEU A 22 -23.16 8.96 -15.14
CA LEU A 22 -22.21 8.50 -16.14
C LEU A 22 -22.55 7.06 -16.58
N PRO A 23 -22.46 6.76 -17.89
CA PRO A 23 -22.74 5.42 -18.39
C PRO A 23 -21.70 4.44 -17.83
N TRP A 24 -22.10 3.24 -17.39
CA TRP A 24 -21.20 2.18 -16.86
C TRP A 24 -20.69 2.36 -15.43
N ALA A 25 -21.42 3.08 -14.58
CA ALA A 25 -21.11 3.19 -13.15
C ALA A 25 -20.97 1.82 -12.44
N ASP A 26 -21.67 0.80 -12.93
CA ASP A 26 -21.76 -0.58 -12.44
C ASP A 26 -20.68 -1.53 -12.95
N VAL A 27 -19.83 -1.12 -13.91
CA VAL A 27 -18.81 -2.00 -14.49
C VAL A 27 -17.79 -2.46 -13.44
N HIS A 28 -17.50 -3.76 -13.43
CA HIS A 28 -16.45 -4.34 -12.59
C HIS A 28 -15.17 -4.58 -13.40
N VAL A 29 -14.06 -4.79 -12.69
CA VAL A 29 -12.80 -5.20 -13.31
C VAL A 29 -12.94 -6.58 -13.96
N GLU A 30 -12.38 -6.76 -15.15
CA GLU A 30 -12.55 -7.97 -15.98
C GLU A 30 -11.22 -8.66 -16.28
N HIS A 31 -10.18 -7.86 -16.47
CA HIS A 31 -8.82 -8.35 -16.71
C HIS A 31 -8.03 -8.27 -15.41
N HIS A 32 -7.24 -9.31 -15.14
CA HIS A 32 -6.47 -9.43 -13.90
C HIS A 32 -5.00 -9.69 -14.21
N LYS A 33 -4.12 -9.00 -13.49
CA LYS A 33 -2.68 -9.17 -13.52
C LYS A 33 -2.12 -9.28 -12.11
N MET A 34 -1.02 -10.00 -11.95
CA MET A 34 -0.30 -10.04 -10.69
C MET A 34 0.73 -8.91 -10.65
N LEU A 35 0.77 -8.17 -9.55
CA LEU A 35 1.82 -7.20 -9.27
C LEU A 35 2.68 -7.68 -8.10
N ARG A 36 3.99 -7.61 -8.28
CA ARG A 36 4.99 -7.84 -7.24
C ARG A 36 5.43 -6.50 -6.66
N LEU A 37 5.19 -6.34 -5.36
CA LEU A 37 5.66 -5.21 -4.57
C LEU A 37 6.98 -5.60 -3.90
N ALA A 38 8.07 -4.98 -4.30
CA ALA A 38 9.39 -5.27 -3.74
C ALA A 38 9.44 -5.03 -2.23
N PRO A 39 10.30 -5.76 -1.48
CA PRO A 39 10.57 -5.47 -0.08
C PRO A 39 11.30 -4.12 0.01
N LEU A 40 10.83 -3.26 0.92
CA LEU A 40 11.42 -1.95 1.19
C LEU A 40 11.80 -1.85 2.67
N LYS A 41 12.71 -0.93 2.99
CA LYS A 41 13.09 -0.63 4.38
C LYS A 41 11.85 -0.28 5.21
N THR A 42 11.86 -0.56 6.50
CA THR A 42 10.80 -0.12 7.42
C THR A 42 10.60 1.39 7.31
N ASP A 43 9.35 1.82 7.27
CA ASP A 43 8.93 3.22 7.20
C ASP A 43 8.33 3.62 8.55
N ARG A 44 8.60 4.85 9.02
CA ARG A 44 8.03 5.34 10.28
C ARG A 44 6.50 5.39 10.24
N ASN A 45 5.92 5.73 9.09
CA ASN A 45 4.50 5.99 8.93
C ASN A 45 3.73 4.74 8.47
N THR A 46 4.36 3.84 7.71
CA THR A 46 3.69 2.63 7.17
C THR A 46 4.22 1.31 7.73
N GLY A 47 5.25 1.33 8.57
CA GLY A 47 5.79 0.15 9.23
C GLY A 47 6.62 -0.75 8.31
N GLY A 48 6.57 -2.06 8.56
CA GLY A 48 7.29 -3.06 7.78
C GLY A 48 6.75 -3.15 6.35
N ARG A 49 7.65 -3.21 5.36
CA ARG A 49 7.28 -3.29 3.94
C ARG A 49 7.87 -4.55 3.31
N PRO A 50 7.35 -5.75 3.66
CA PRO A 50 7.84 -7.00 3.11
C PRO A 50 7.46 -7.15 1.64
N LEU A 51 8.13 -8.09 0.95
CA LEU A 51 7.70 -8.57 -0.36
C LEU A 51 6.21 -8.95 -0.31
N ARG A 52 5.42 -8.47 -1.26
CA ARG A 52 3.99 -8.76 -1.32
C ARG A 52 3.53 -8.87 -2.77
N PHE A 53 2.58 -9.77 -3.03
CA PHE A 53 1.89 -9.86 -4.30
C PHE A 53 0.47 -9.31 -4.15
N VAL A 54 0.00 -8.55 -5.15
CA VAL A 54 -1.34 -7.96 -5.19
C VAL A 54 -1.95 -8.20 -6.57
N GLU A 55 -3.28 -8.23 -6.63
CA GLU A 55 -4.01 -8.33 -7.90
C GLU A 55 -4.30 -6.93 -8.42
N PHE A 56 -3.94 -6.66 -9.67
CA PHE A 56 -4.36 -5.50 -10.43
C PHE A 56 -5.46 -5.90 -11.40
N GLY A 57 -6.65 -5.35 -11.19
CA GLY A 57 -7.78 -5.51 -12.06
C GLY A 57 -8.00 -4.28 -12.94
N TYR A 58 -8.44 -4.46 -14.19
CA TYR A 58 -8.91 -3.35 -15.01
C TYR A 58 -10.06 -3.76 -15.94
N ALA A 59 -10.84 -2.78 -16.37
CA ALA A 59 -11.85 -2.90 -17.42
C ALA A 59 -11.90 -1.63 -18.27
N GLU A 60 -12.13 -1.79 -19.56
CA GLU A 60 -12.28 -0.69 -20.51
C GLU A 60 -13.68 -0.70 -21.13
N ARG A 61 -14.27 0.49 -21.27
CA ARG A 61 -15.49 0.73 -22.06
C ARG A 61 -15.29 1.94 -22.93
N ASN A 62 -15.75 1.88 -24.18
CA ASN A 62 -15.63 2.98 -25.11
C ASN A 62 -16.94 3.11 -25.90
N SER A 63 -17.37 4.35 -26.10
CA SER A 63 -18.50 4.72 -26.96
C SER A 63 -18.13 5.99 -27.75
N LYS A 64 -19.08 6.54 -28.51
CA LYS A 64 -18.87 7.81 -29.22
C LYS A 64 -18.83 9.01 -28.27
N GLU A 65 -19.51 8.94 -27.13
CA GLU A 65 -19.67 10.06 -26.20
C GLU A 65 -18.70 9.96 -25.03
N HIS A 66 -18.60 8.77 -24.44
CA HIS A 66 -17.76 8.52 -23.28
C HIS A 66 -16.86 7.30 -23.43
N SER A 67 -15.71 7.37 -22.76
CA SER A 67 -14.85 6.20 -22.52
C SER A 67 -14.46 6.12 -21.03
N LEU A 68 -14.33 4.89 -20.54
CA LEU A 68 -13.96 4.57 -19.16
C LEU A 68 -12.81 3.56 -19.16
N LEU A 69 -11.77 3.87 -18.39
CA LEU A 69 -10.84 2.88 -17.86
C LEU A 69 -11.02 2.80 -16.35
N ARG A 70 -11.49 1.65 -15.87
CA ARG A 70 -11.65 1.35 -14.46
C ARG A 70 -10.52 0.45 -14.00
N MET A 71 -9.83 0.82 -12.93
CA MET A 71 -8.72 0.06 -12.36
C MET A 71 -8.91 -0.16 -10.87
N ALA A 72 -8.57 -1.35 -10.39
CA ALA A 72 -8.64 -1.68 -8.97
C ALA A 72 -7.44 -2.52 -8.51
N ILE A 73 -7.10 -2.42 -7.22
CA ILE A 73 -6.09 -3.25 -6.56
C ILE A 73 -6.74 -4.07 -5.47
N LYS A 74 -6.61 -5.39 -5.54
CA LYS A 74 -7.04 -6.30 -4.47
C LYS A 74 -5.84 -6.85 -3.71
N LEU A 75 -5.96 -6.84 -2.39
CA LEU A 75 -4.95 -7.35 -1.48
C LEU A 75 -5.35 -8.76 -1.02
N PRO A 76 -4.55 -9.81 -1.32
CA PRO A 76 -4.80 -11.13 -0.79
C PRO A 76 -4.87 -11.12 0.74
N GLY A 77 -5.93 -11.71 1.30
CA GLY A 77 -6.13 -11.83 2.75
C GLY A 77 -6.42 -10.52 3.50
N GLN A 78 -6.62 -9.40 2.81
CA GLN A 78 -6.87 -8.09 3.45
C GLN A 78 -8.02 -7.36 2.78
N ARG A 79 -9.05 -7.04 3.56
CA ARG A 79 -10.14 -6.16 3.11
C ARG A 79 -9.73 -4.70 3.26
N VAL A 80 -10.08 -3.90 2.25
CA VAL A 80 -9.93 -2.44 2.24
C VAL A 80 -11.31 -1.80 2.13
N ARG A 81 -11.41 -0.49 2.38
CA ARG A 81 -12.67 0.22 2.19
C ARG A 81 -13.02 0.31 0.71
N LYS A 82 -14.31 0.53 0.38
CA LYS A 82 -14.82 0.47 -1.00
C LYS A 82 -14.21 1.57 -1.90
N GLU A 83 -13.89 2.71 -1.31
CA GLU A 83 -13.30 3.88 -1.96
C GLU A 83 -11.78 3.78 -2.15
N GLN A 84 -11.14 2.80 -1.50
CA GLN A 84 -9.69 2.61 -1.59
C GLN A 84 -9.33 1.71 -2.77
N ASN A 85 -8.09 1.86 -3.25
CA ASN A 85 -7.50 1.01 -4.27
C ASN A 85 -8.25 1.02 -5.60
N HIS A 86 -8.90 2.13 -5.91
CA HIS A 86 -9.72 2.29 -7.11
C HIS A 86 -9.34 3.58 -7.82
N LEU A 87 -9.19 3.51 -9.14
CA LEU A 87 -8.96 4.66 -10.01
C LEU A 87 -9.81 4.49 -11.26
N ASP A 88 -10.68 5.47 -11.50
CA ASP A 88 -11.43 5.58 -12.76
C ASP A 88 -10.84 6.71 -13.60
N VAL A 89 -10.65 6.44 -14.89
CA VAL A 89 -10.30 7.47 -15.87
C VAL A 89 -11.45 7.58 -16.85
N TRP A 90 -12.18 8.69 -16.75
CA TRP A 90 -13.28 9.02 -17.63
C TRP A 90 -12.83 9.94 -18.74
N VAL A 91 -13.42 9.77 -19.92
CA VAL A 91 -13.19 10.64 -21.06
C VAL A 91 -14.53 11.07 -21.61
N ASP A 92 -14.69 12.37 -21.78
CA ASP A 92 -15.80 12.99 -22.49
C ASP A 92 -15.31 13.40 -23.88
N HIS A 93 -15.84 12.76 -24.92
CA HIS A 93 -15.46 13.03 -26.30
C HIS A 93 -16.10 14.31 -26.88
N ALA A 94 -17.24 14.74 -26.33
CA ALA A 94 -17.89 15.98 -26.74
C ALA A 94 -17.10 17.20 -26.22
N ALA A 95 -16.72 17.16 -24.94
CA ALA A 95 -15.92 18.21 -24.30
C ALA A 95 -14.42 18.07 -24.55
N LYS A 96 -13.96 16.92 -25.06
CA LYS A 96 -12.53 16.54 -25.19
C LYS A 96 -11.78 16.62 -23.86
N ARG A 97 -12.43 16.20 -22.79
CA ARG A 97 -11.91 16.26 -21.41
C ARG A 97 -11.62 14.87 -20.87
N VAL A 98 -10.60 14.78 -20.03
CA VAL A 98 -10.24 13.56 -19.28
C VAL A 98 -10.32 13.86 -17.79
N HIS A 99 -11.02 13.01 -17.05
CA HIS A 99 -11.22 13.15 -15.61
C HIS A 99 -10.67 11.92 -14.89
N PHE A 100 -9.88 12.15 -13.85
CA PHE A 100 -9.35 11.10 -12.97
C PHE A 100 -10.16 11.07 -11.68
N GLY A 101 -10.93 10.01 -11.48
CA GLY A 101 -11.73 9.75 -10.29
C GLY A 101 -11.08 8.74 -9.35
N PRO A 102 -11.41 8.75 -8.05
CA PRO A 102 -12.50 9.53 -7.44
C PRO A 102 -12.10 10.99 -7.13
N GLU A 103 -13.08 11.90 -7.12
CA GLU A 103 -12.87 13.34 -6.79
C GLU A 103 -12.28 13.56 -5.40
N SER A 104 -12.54 12.63 -4.46
CA SER A 104 -11.95 12.65 -3.12
C SER A 104 -10.43 12.46 -3.11
N GLY A 105 -9.84 12.12 -4.25
CA GLY A 105 -8.43 11.77 -4.42
C GLY A 105 -8.19 10.26 -4.34
N LEU A 106 -7.08 9.83 -4.95
CA LEU A 106 -6.67 8.44 -5.03
C LEU A 106 -6.17 7.93 -3.67
N GLN A 107 -6.96 7.08 -3.01
CA GLN A 107 -6.58 6.44 -1.75
C GLN A 107 -6.03 5.03 -1.98
N ILE A 108 -4.82 4.76 -1.49
CA ILE A 108 -4.08 3.53 -1.82
C ILE A 108 -3.59 2.84 -0.57
N GLU A 109 -3.88 1.55 -0.48
CA GLU A 109 -3.36 0.61 0.49
C GLU A 109 -2.74 -0.62 -0.20
N PRO A 110 -1.55 -1.08 0.21
CA PRO A 110 -0.65 -0.48 1.20
C PRO A 110 -0.03 0.85 0.74
N MET A 111 -0.02 1.85 1.63
CA MET A 111 0.64 3.13 1.38
C MET A 111 2.16 2.99 1.11
N ASN A 112 2.71 3.93 0.32
CA ASN A 112 4.14 4.05 0.03
C ASN A 112 4.77 2.79 -0.60
N ARG A 113 4.02 2.10 -1.47
CA ARG A 113 4.47 0.91 -2.24
C ARG A 113 4.56 1.12 -3.75
N GLY A 114 4.34 2.35 -4.24
CA GLY A 114 4.38 2.67 -5.67
C GLY A 114 3.09 2.39 -6.45
N ILE A 115 2.08 1.76 -5.82
CA ILE A 115 0.80 1.37 -6.44
C ILE A 115 0.06 2.57 -7.03
N GLY A 116 -0.08 3.67 -6.27
CA GLY A 116 -0.80 4.84 -6.76
C GLY A 116 -0.18 5.43 -8.02
N ARG A 117 1.16 5.52 -8.07
CA ARG A 117 1.89 5.98 -9.27
C ARG A 117 1.69 5.02 -10.43
N TYR A 118 1.75 3.72 -10.16
CA TYR A 118 1.51 2.71 -11.18
C TYR A 118 0.11 2.85 -11.79
N MET A 119 -0.95 2.95 -10.97
CA MET A 119 -2.32 3.12 -11.47
C MET A 119 -2.49 4.41 -12.27
N ALA A 120 -1.97 5.54 -11.77
CA ALA A 120 -1.99 6.81 -12.49
C ALA A 120 -1.23 6.72 -13.82
N ALA A 121 -0.05 6.11 -13.83
CA ALA A 121 0.74 5.88 -15.03
C ALA A 121 0.00 5.01 -16.07
N GLN A 122 -0.70 3.95 -15.65
CA GLN A 122 -1.53 3.14 -16.55
C GLN A 122 -2.66 3.99 -17.15
N GLY A 123 -3.35 4.77 -16.30
CA GLY A 123 -4.43 5.66 -16.73
C GLY A 123 -3.97 6.73 -17.73
N ILE A 124 -2.87 7.42 -17.42
CA ILE A 124 -2.25 8.43 -18.28
C ILE A 124 -1.80 7.81 -19.59
N THR A 125 -1.11 6.66 -19.55
CA THR A 125 -0.64 5.99 -20.77
C THR A 125 -1.81 5.57 -21.67
N TRP A 126 -2.89 5.07 -21.08
CA TRP A 126 -4.11 4.69 -21.80
C TRP A 126 -4.76 5.89 -22.51
N ALA A 127 -4.93 7.01 -21.80
CA ALA A 127 -5.51 8.24 -22.34
C ALA A 127 -4.59 8.87 -23.39
N LYS A 128 -3.29 9.00 -23.09
CA LYS A 128 -2.27 9.59 -23.97
C LYS A 128 -2.11 8.84 -25.28
N LYS A 129 -2.25 7.52 -25.29
CA LYS A 129 -2.19 6.70 -26.50
C LYS A 129 -3.35 6.97 -27.47
N ARG A 130 -4.53 7.34 -26.96
CA ARG A 130 -5.77 7.47 -27.76
C ARG A 130 -6.14 8.93 -28.03
N TRP A 131 -5.96 9.80 -27.05
CA TRP A 131 -6.43 11.18 -27.06
C TRP A 131 -5.39 12.16 -26.49
N PRO A 132 -4.18 12.23 -27.08
CA PRO A 132 -3.12 13.13 -26.58
C PRO A 132 -3.48 14.62 -26.68
N ALA A 133 -4.42 14.99 -27.55
CA ALA A 133 -4.89 16.36 -27.74
C ALA A 133 -6.03 16.77 -26.80
N TYR A 134 -6.48 15.87 -25.91
CA TYR A 134 -7.52 16.18 -24.92
C TYR A 134 -6.87 16.84 -23.70
N THR A 135 -7.70 17.43 -22.84
CA THR A 135 -7.23 18.17 -21.68
C THR A 135 -7.79 17.61 -20.38
N VAL A 136 -7.01 17.72 -19.31
CA VAL A 136 -7.45 17.49 -17.94
C VAL A 136 -7.72 18.84 -17.31
N ASP A 137 -8.92 19.02 -16.77
CA ASP A 137 -9.31 20.27 -16.14
C ASP A 137 -8.51 20.54 -14.87
N GLY A 138 -8.25 21.84 -14.64
CA GLY A 138 -7.70 22.28 -13.37
C GLY A 138 -8.70 22.04 -12.24
N THR A 139 -8.20 21.55 -11.11
CA THR A 139 -9.04 21.20 -9.95
C THR A 139 -8.42 21.72 -8.66
N ASP A 140 -9.28 22.15 -7.74
CA ASP A 140 -8.86 22.53 -6.40
C ASP A 140 -8.46 21.27 -5.62
N LEU A 141 -7.33 21.37 -4.93
CA LEU A 141 -6.81 20.28 -4.12
C LEU A 141 -7.51 20.24 -2.77
N ASN A 142 -7.79 19.03 -2.28
CA ASN A 142 -8.47 18.85 -1.00
C ASN A 142 -7.67 19.44 0.17
N ASN A 143 -8.32 20.29 0.98
CA ASN A 143 -7.72 20.94 2.14
C ASN A 143 -7.33 19.96 3.25
N LYS A 144 -7.91 18.75 3.30
CA LYS A 144 -7.57 17.74 4.31
C LYS A 144 -6.08 17.40 4.31
N ASP A 145 -5.47 17.33 3.12
CA ASP A 145 -4.05 17.02 2.99
C ASP A 145 -3.16 18.22 3.35
N ALA A 146 -3.68 19.45 3.28
CA ALA A 146 -2.95 20.67 3.63
C ALA A 146 -2.70 20.81 5.15
N LEU A 147 -3.51 20.13 5.98
CA LEU A 147 -3.37 20.14 7.44
C LEU A 147 -2.13 19.39 7.94
N ASN A 148 -1.53 18.53 7.11
CA ASN A 148 -0.32 17.80 7.45
C ASN A 148 0.72 17.94 6.33
N GLU A 149 1.85 18.56 6.64
CA GLU A 149 2.92 18.84 5.68
C GLU A 149 3.45 17.58 4.97
N ASP A 150 3.64 16.46 5.68
CA ASP A 150 4.09 15.20 5.08
C ASP A 150 3.07 14.64 4.08
N THR A 151 1.78 14.82 4.34
CA THR A 151 0.71 14.38 3.43
C THR A 151 0.62 15.31 2.22
N ARG A 152 0.68 16.62 2.43
CA ARG A 152 0.75 17.64 1.37
C ARG A 152 1.91 17.38 0.42
N LEU A 153 3.13 17.23 0.94
CA LEU A 153 4.33 16.99 0.14
C LEU A 153 4.26 15.69 -0.65
N ARG A 154 3.66 14.63 -0.08
CA ARG A 154 3.45 13.36 -0.81
C ARG A 154 2.46 13.49 -1.95
N ARG A 155 1.33 14.16 -1.73
CA ARG A 155 0.34 14.46 -2.78
C ARG A 155 0.95 15.29 -3.90
N ASP A 156 1.64 16.38 -3.55
CA ASP A 156 2.24 17.27 -4.53
C ASP A 156 3.33 16.57 -5.34
N HIS A 157 4.18 15.78 -4.68
CA HIS A 157 5.19 14.97 -5.36
C HIS A 157 4.56 13.89 -6.24
N PHE A 158 3.42 13.32 -5.85
CA PHE A 158 2.66 12.41 -6.69
C PHE A 158 2.14 13.11 -7.96
N LEU A 159 1.54 14.29 -7.83
CA LEU A 159 0.99 15.06 -8.96
C LEU A 159 2.11 15.55 -9.90
N ARG A 160 3.14 16.20 -9.37
CA ARG A 160 4.24 16.77 -10.16
C ARG A 160 5.01 15.73 -10.97
N VAL A 161 5.21 14.53 -10.43
CA VAL A 161 5.89 13.44 -11.17
C VAL A 161 5.09 12.99 -12.40
N HIS A 162 3.77 13.17 -12.41
CA HIS A 162 2.94 12.87 -13.57
C HIS A 162 2.75 14.08 -14.51
N GLY A 163 3.44 15.19 -14.27
CA GLY A 163 3.40 16.38 -15.13
C GLY A 163 2.36 17.43 -14.75
N PHE A 164 1.68 17.30 -13.61
CA PHE A 164 0.74 18.32 -13.13
C PHE A 164 1.46 19.51 -12.49
N ASP A 165 1.02 20.73 -12.81
CA ASP A 165 1.47 21.96 -12.15
C ASP A 165 0.62 22.25 -10.91
N VAL A 166 1.21 22.10 -9.73
CA VAL A 166 0.58 22.33 -8.42
C VAL A 166 0.96 23.72 -7.91
N VAL A 167 -0.04 24.60 -7.82
CA VAL A 167 0.10 25.98 -7.35
C VAL A 167 -0.68 26.23 -6.07
N TYR A 168 -0.24 27.21 -5.28
CA TYR A 168 -0.91 27.64 -4.06
C TYR A 168 -1.16 29.13 -4.09
N ALA A 169 -2.36 29.54 -3.71
CA ALA A 169 -2.76 30.96 -3.70
C ALA A 169 -2.30 31.69 -2.43
N ASP A 170 -1.98 30.95 -1.36
CA ASP A 170 -1.64 31.48 -0.04
C ASP A 170 -0.34 30.91 0.51
N ALA A 171 0.35 31.68 1.35
CA ALA A 171 1.62 31.27 1.98
C ALA A 171 1.46 30.11 2.98
N GLN A 172 0.25 29.86 3.48
CA GLN A 172 -0.05 28.72 4.37
C GLN A 172 -0.32 27.42 3.58
N HIS A 173 -0.31 27.49 2.24
CA HIS A 173 -0.56 26.35 1.35
C HIS A 173 -1.92 25.66 1.59
N LEU A 174 -2.92 26.42 2.05
CA LEU A 174 -4.26 25.89 2.34
C LEU A 174 -5.17 25.91 1.11
N LYS A 175 -4.86 26.73 0.10
CA LYS A 175 -5.62 26.85 -1.16
C LYS A 175 -4.73 26.43 -2.33
N GLY A 176 -4.54 25.12 -2.45
CA GLY A 176 -3.81 24.52 -3.56
C GLY A 176 -4.73 24.18 -4.73
N SER A 177 -4.24 24.30 -5.95
CA SER A 177 -4.93 23.82 -7.15
C SER A 177 -3.94 23.23 -8.15
N VAL A 178 -4.47 22.41 -9.04
CA VAL A 178 -3.76 21.90 -10.22
C VAL A 178 -4.23 22.69 -11.43
N LYS A 179 -3.30 23.13 -12.28
CA LYS A 179 -3.66 23.82 -13.53
C LYS A 179 -4.17 22.84 -14.59
N GLU A 180 -4.94 23.37 -15.52
CA GLU A 180 -5.30 22.65 -16.74
C GLU A 180 -4.04 22.18 -17.48
N VAL A 181 -4.07 20.94 -18.00
CA VAL A 181 -2.93 20.32 -18.67
C VAL A 181 -3.39 19.45 -19.84
N SER A 182 -2.62 19.45 -20.93
CA SER A 182 -2.84 18.53 -22.05
C SER A 182 -2.48 17.11 -21.66
N VAL A 183 -3.30 16.14 -22.06
CA VAL A 183 -3.03 14.70 -21.83
C VAL A 183 -1.69 14.29 -22.47
N GLY A 184 -1.31 14.92 -23.59
CA GLY A 184 -0.03 14.70 -24.25
C GLY A 184 1.19 15.09 -23.42
N ASP A 185 1.04 16.01 -22.48
CA ASP A 185 2.12 16.51 -21.62
C ASP A 185 2.28 15.71 -20.33
N LEU A 186 1.27 14.89 -19.98
CA LEU A 186 1.31 14.03 -18.82
C LEU A 186 2.37 12.92 -18.96
N LEU A 187 2.97 12.56 -17.83
CA LEU A 187 4.02 11.55 -17.73
C LEU A 187 3.46 10.26 -17.13
N GLY A 188 3.47 9.19 -17.91
CA GLY A 188 2.98 7.86 -17.52
C GLY A 188 4.06 6.94 -16.96
N ASP A 189 4.97 7.47 -16.13
CA ASP A 189 6.09 6.69 -15.58
C ASP A 189 5.84 6.21 -14.14
N TRP A 190 6.40 5.05 -13.79
CA TRP A 190 6.35 4.50 -12.44
C TRP A 190 7.67 3.84 -12.06
N ASN A 191 7.91 3.70 -10.76
CA ASN A 191 9.12 3.05 -10.27
C ASN A 191 8.99 1.52 -10.39
N SER A 192 9.67 0.96 -11.39
CA SER A 192 9.72 -0.49 -11.69
C SER A 192 10.54 -1.31 -10.69
N GLU A 193 11.38 -0.67 -9.87
CA GLU A 193 12.09 -1.37 -8.77
C GLU A 193 11.15 -1.66 -7.60
N LYS A 194 10.19 -0.76 -7.32
CA LYS A 194 9.22 -0.91 -6.24
C LYS A 194 8.07 -1.83 -6.61
N LEU A 195 7.64 -1.79 -7.86
CA LEU A 195 6.45 -2.48 -8.35
C LEU A 195 6.68 -3.03 -9.76
N GLN A 196 6.46 -4.33 -9.92
CA GLN A 196 6.65 -5.05 -11.17
C GLN A 196 5.36 -5.78 -11.55
N GLN A 197 5.02 -5.79 -12.83
CA GLN A 197 4.02 -6.72 -13.37
C GLN A 197 4.68 -8.09 -13.47
N VAL A 198 3.99 -9.15 -13.02
CA VAL A 198 4.49 -10.52 -13.07
C VAL A 198 3.59 -11.31 -14.01
N GLU A 199 4.21 -11.90 -15.03
CA GLU A 199 3.52 -12.79 -15.95
C GLU A 199 3.31 -14.17 -15.32
N ILE A 200 2.33 -14.93 -15.82
CA ILE A 200 1.95 -16.22 -15.24
C ILE A 200 3.13 -17.20 -15.19
N LEU A 201 3.94 -17.26 -16.24
CA LEU A 201 5.12 -18.13 -16.30
C LEU A 201 6.20 -17.71 -15.29
N GLU A 202 6.41 -16.40 -15.14
CA GLU A 202 7.35 -15.87 -14.14
C GLU A 202 6.85 -16.16 -12.73
N ALA A 203 5.56 -15.99 -12.47
CA ALA A 203 4.95 -16.34 -11.18
C ALA A 203 5.12 -17.84 -10.86
N ALA A 204 4.94 -18.72 -11.85
CA ALA A 204 5.15 -20.15 -11.68
C ALA A 204 6.63 -20.49 -11.37
N GLN A 205 7.58 -19.83 -12.04
CA GLN A 205 9.01 -19.99 -11.76
C GLN A 205 9.36 -19.49 -10.35
N MET A 206 8.85 -18.33 -9.94
CA MET A 206 9.04 -17.81 -8.59
C MET A 206 8.50 -18.78 -7.53
N LEU A 207 7.32 -19.37 -7.77
CA LEU A 207 6.71 -20.35 -6.88
C LEU A 207 7.59 -21.60 -6.76
N GLN A 208 8.02 -22.17 -7.90
CA GLN A 208 8.90 -23.33 -7.93
C GLN A 208 10.23 -23.06 -7.20
N GLN A 209 10.82 -21.88 -7.39
CA GLN A 209 12.04 -21.48 -6.69
C GLN A 209 11.80 -21.30 -5.18
N ALA A 210 10.66 -20.76 -4.78
CA ALA A 210 10.31 -20.61 -3.37
C ALA A 210 10.15 -21.98 -2.69
N GLU A 211 9.54 -22.96 -3.34
CA GLU A 211 9.43 -24.32 -2.83
C GLU A 211 10.79 -24.98 -2.64
N GLN A 212 11.70 -24.85 -3.62
CA GLN A 212 13.07 -25.36 -3.50
C GLN A 212 13.81 -24.72 -2.32
N ASN A 213 13.75 -23.39 -2.20
CA ASN A 213 14.36 -22.66 -1.10
C ASN A 213 13.79 -23.08 0.26
N LEU A 214 12.49 -23.33 0.33
CA LEU A 214 11.83 -23.77 1.57
C LEU A 214 12.31 -25.16 1.99
N ALA A 215 12.39 -26.11 1.05
CA ALA A 215 12.94 -27.44 1.30
C ALA A 215 14.40 -27.38 1.79
N GLU A 216 15.22 -26.50 1.21
CA GLU A 216 16.59 -26.30 1.69
C GLU A 216 16.66 -25.73 3.11
N GLN A 217 15.77 -24.78 3.44
CA GLN A 217 15.68 -24.21 4.77
C GLN A 217 15.24 -25.23 5.81
N GLU A 218 14.28 -26.11 5.49
CA GLU A 218 13.86 -27.20 6.37
C GLU A 218 15.01 -28.15 6.71
N VAL A 219 15.84 -28.52 5.73
CA VAL A 219 17.01 -29.37 5.97
C VAL A 219 18.02 -28.66 6.88
N LYS A 220 18.26 -27.37 6.68
CA LYS A 220 19.14 -26.58 7.56
C LYS A 220 18.57 -26.50 8.98
N LEU A 221 17.26 -26.28 9.10
CA LEU A 221 16.56 -26.18 10.38
C LEU A 221 16.68 -27.49 11.18
N LYS A 222 16.44 -28.65 10.54
CA LYS A 222 16.65 -29.97 11.16
C LYS A 222 18.08 -30.16 11.68
N LYS A 223 19.08 -29.79 10.89
CA LYS A 223 20.50 -29.86 11.32
C LYS A 223 20.79 -28.97 12.54
N HIS A 224 20.18 -27.79 12.62
CA HIS A 224 20.31 -26.91 13.77
C HIS A 224 19.61 -27.47 15.00
N GLU A 225 18.41 -28.02 14.85
CA GLU A 225 17.67 -28.68 15.94
C GLU A 225 18.44 -29.88 16.50
N GLU A 226 19.02 -30.72 15.64
CA GLU A 226 19.88 -31.84 16.07
C GLU A 226 21.07 -31.36 16.88
N LYS A 227 21.79 -30.31 16.43
CA LYS A 227 22.91 -29.72 17.17
C LYS A 227 22.46 -29.17 18.53
N VAL A 228 21.35 -28.44 18.58
CA VAL A 228 20.79 -27.91 19.83
C VAL A 228 20.42 -29.05 20.77
N SER A 229 19.81 -30.13 20.25
CA SER A 229 19.46 -31.30 21.06
C SER A 229 20.70 -31.99 21.64
N LYS A 230 21.78 -32.09 20.86
CA LYS A 230 23.07 -32.63 21.31
C LYS A 230 23.66 -31.78 22.42
N TYR A 231 23.76 -30.47 22.24
CA TYR A 231 24.28 -29.57 23.27
C TYR A 231 23.44 -29.57 24.54
N LYS A 232 22.10 -29.68 24.43
CA LYS A 232 21.24 -29.83 25.61
C LYS A 232 21.52 -31.12 26.38
N ARG A 233 21.79 -32.24 25.68
CA ARG A 233 22.17 -33.51 26.33
C ARG A 233 23.53 -33.41 27.00
N GLU A 234 24.51 -32.80 26.34
CA GLU A 234 25.85 -32.57 26.89
C GLU A 234 25.80 -31.65 28.13
N ASP A 235 25.04 -30.54 28.07
CA ASP A 235 24.85 -29.63 29.22
C ASP A 235 24.18 -30.34 30.40
N ALA A 236 23.15 -31.16 30.15
CA ALA A 236 22.52 -31.96 31.20
C ALA A 236 23.51 -32.95 31.86
N GLY A 237 24.35 -33.62 31.05
CA GLY A 237 25.41 -34.50 31.53
C GLY A 237 26.49 -33.76 32.34
N LEU A 238 26.85 -32.56 31.90
CA LEU A 238 27.82 -31.71 32.60
C LEU A 238 27.27 -31.24 33.95
N ARG A 239 26.01 -30.76 34.00
CA ARG A 239 25.33 -30.40 35.26
C ARG A 239 25.23 -31.58 36.22
N PHE A 240 24.93 -32.78 35.72
CA PHE A 240 24.92 -33.99 36.53
C PHE A 240 26.29 -34.26 37.14
N THR A 241 27.35 -34.22 36.32
CA THR A 241 28.74 -34.43 36.78
C THR A 241 29.16 -33.40 37.84
N ILE A 242 28.85 -32.12 37.61
CA ILE A 242 29.12 -31.04 38.58
C ILE A 242 28.37 -31.32 39.90
N THR A 243 27.09 -31.70 39.83
CA THR A 243 26.29 -32.00 41.03
C THR A 243 26.88 -33.17 41.82
N CYS A 244 27.31 -34.23 41.14
CA CYS A 244 27.99 -35.37 41.76
C CYS A 244 29.31 -34.97 42.43
N LEU A 245 30.13 -34.15 41.77
CA LEU A 245 31.39 -33.64 42.34
C LEU A 245 31.15 -32.77 43.58
N VAL A 246 30.14 -31.88 43.54
CA VAL A 246 29.75 -31.04 44.67
C VAL A 246 29.27 -31.91 45.84
N ALA A 247 28.39 -32.88 45.60
CA ALA A 247 27.91 -33.80 46.63
C ALA A 247 29.05 -34.61 47.26
N PHE A 248 29.99 -35.11 46.44
CA PHE A 248 31.16 -35.82 46.91
C PHE A 248 32.06 -34.92 47.77
N ALA A 249 32.35 -33.69 47.34
CA ALA A 249 33.17 -32.74 48.09
C ALA A 249 32.55 -32.39 49.45
N VAL A 250 31.22 -32.16 49.50
CA VAL A 250 30.49 -31.90 50.76
C VAL A 250 30.54 -33.11 51.69
N PHE A 251 30.37 -34.32 51.16
CA PHE A 251 30.48 -35.55 51.95
C PHE A 251 31.88 -35.74 52.54
N GLN A 252 32.94 -35.55 51.74
CA GLN A 252 34.33 -35.63 52.20
C GLN A 252 34.62 -34.58 53.28
N ALA A 253 34.16 -33.34 53.08
CA ALA A 253 34.30 -32.29 54.09
C ALA A 253 33.58 -32.65 55.40
N GLY A 254 32.37 -33.20 55.32
CA GLY A 254 31.62 -33.69 56.47
C GLY A 254 32.34 -34.82 57.23
N LEU A 255 32.90 -35.80 56.52
CA LEU A 255 33.72 -36.85 57.11
C LEU A 255 34.95 -36.31 57.81
N LEU A 256 35.67 -35.37 57.18
CA LEU A 256 36.86 -34.74 57.78
C LEU A 256 36.52 -33.97 59.05
N ILE A 257 35.43 -33.20 59.06
CA ILE A 257 34.95 -32.49 60.25
C ILE A 257 34.61 -33.52 61.35
N TRP A 258 33.85 -34.57 61.01
CA TRP A 258 33.48 -35.61 61.98
C TRP A 258 34.71 -36.25 62.63
N ILE A 259 35.70 -36.68 61.82
CA ILE A 259 36.96 -37.24 62.32
C ILE A 259 37.71 -36.23 63.21
N ALA A 260 37.75 -34.95 62.85
CA ALA A 260 38.42 -33.92 63.63
C ALA A 260 37.70 -33.62 64.97
N THR A 261 36.37 -33.74 65.01
CA THR A 261 35.55 -33.48 66.21
C THR A 261 35.34 -34.70 67.12
N HIS A 262 35.58 -35.93 66.64
CA HIS A 262 35.48 -37.18 67.43
C HIS A 262 36.85 -37.73 67.87
N ARG A 263 37.83 -36.84 68.03
CA ARG A 263 39.14 -37.15 68.60
C ARG A 263 39.29 -36.60 70.00
#